data_AF-A0A4Q5NN23-F1
#
_entry.id   AF-A0A4Q5NN23-F1
#
_cell.length_a   1.000
_cell.length_b   1.000
_cell.length_c   1.000
_cell.angle_alpha   90.00
_cell.angle_beta   90.00
_cell.angle_gamma   90.00
#
_symmetry.space_group_name_H-M   'P 1'
#
loop_
_entity.id
_entity.type
_entity.pdbx_description
1 polymer ?
#
loop_
_entity_poly.entity_id
_entity_poly.type
_entity_poly.pdbx_seq_one_letter_code
_entity_poly.pdbx_strand_id
1 'polypeptide(L)'
;MTEGDSGQKMMNFVVSAYDTYGEIRPLAFSYKTIDRTAIAGEDYIATSGESSVTTGSGTTTISVPIIGDTLPEADETFTFQVTAFARYSVVEKTGTIVNDDTPPPTSTPVGAATPTSTPTA
;
A
#
# COMPACT_ATOMS: atom_id res chain seq x y z
N MET A 1 -3.20 -3.84 -4.32
CA MET A 1 -2.10 -4.52 -5.03
C MET A 1 -1.63 -5.62 -4.10
N THR A 2 -1.38 -6.82 -4.59
CA THR A 2 -0.83 -7.89 -3.77
C THR A 2 0.67 -7.69 -3.54
N GLU A 3 1.15 -7.82 -2.31
CA GLU A 3 2.57 -7.60 -1.95
C GLU A 3 3.47 -8.70 -2.53
N GLY A 4 3.09 -9.97 -2.38
CA GLY A 4 3.88 -11.13 -2.75
C GLY A 4 5.05 -11.40 -1.82
N ASP A 5 5.64 -12.59 -1.95
CA ASP A 5 6.54 -13.18 -0.96
C ASP A 5 7.92 -12.50 -0.80
N SER A 6 8.34 -11.67 -1.77
CA SER A 6 9.68 -11.08 -1.79
C SER A 6 9.83 -9.92 -2.78
N GLY A 7 10.87 -9.12 -2.57
CA GLY A 7 11.26 -8.06 -3.48
C GLY A 7 10.33 -6.86 -3.39
N GLN A 8 10.15 -6.16 -4.52
CA GLN A 8 9.29 -4.98 -4.58
C GLN A 8 8.39 -4.99 -5.80
N LYS A 9 7.16 -4.52 -5.64
CA LYS A 9 6.21 -4.25 -6.73
C LYS A 9 5.86 -2.77 -6.76
N MET A 10 5.73 -2.20 -7.95
CA MET A 10 5.45 -0.77 -8.09
C MET A 10 3.95 -0.49 -8.15
N MET A 11 3.40 0.11 -7.11
CA MET A 11 2.05 0.65 -7.13
C MET A 11 2.04 2.02 -7.79
N ASN A 12 1.35 2.14 -8.92
CA ASN A 12 1.36 3.35 -9.74
C ASN A 12 0.16 4.26 -9.45
N PHE A 13 0.44 5.51 -9.11
CA PHE A 13 -0.54 6.59 -8.98
C PHE A 13 -0.44 7.50 -10.20
N VAL A 14 -1.52 7.58 -10.97
CA VAL A 14 -1.62 8.46 -12.14
C VAL A 14 -2.22 9.79 -11.70
N VAL A 15 -1.45 10.86 -11.86
CA VAL A 15 -1.86 12.24 -11.58
C VAL A 15 -2.26 12.91 -12.90
N SER A 16 -3.45 13.48 -12.93
CA SER A 16 -3.92 14.36 -13.99
C SER A 16 -4.47 15.64 -13.38
N ALA A 17 -4.48 16.73 -14.14
CA ALA A 17 -5.01 18.00 -13.70
C ALA A 17 -5.80 18.66 -14.82
N TYR A 18 -6.85 19.39 -14.44
CA TYR A 18 -7.64 20.20 -15.34
C TYR A 18 -7.73 21.61 -14.78
N ASP A 19 -7.59 22.60 -15.66
CA ASP A 19 -7.92 23.98 -15.30
C ASP A 19 -9.38 24.26 -15.64
N THR A 20 -10.08 24.93 -14.73
CA THR A 20 -11.51 25.27 -14.87
C THR A 20 -11.80 26.15 -16.09
N TYR A 21 -10.82 26.94 -16.55
CA TYR A 21 -10.92 27.77 -17.75
C TYR A 21 -10.34 27.10 -19.00
N GLY A 22 -9.92 25.83 -18.89
CA GLY A 22 -9.39 25.06 -20.02
C GLY A 22 -7.97 25.46 -20.45
N GLU A 23 -7.27 26.24 -19.64
CA GLU A 23 -5.89 26.62 -19.96
C GLU A 23 -4.95 25.41 -19.87
N ILE A 24 -4.08 25.28 -20.87
CA ILE A 24 -3.05 24.23 -20.96
C ILE A 24 -1.74 24.85 -20.51
N ARG A 25 -1.28 24.52 -19.30
CA ARG A 25 -0.03 25.00 -18.74
C ARG A 25 0.57 23.97 -17.78
N PRO A 26 1.88 24.03 -17.50
CA PRO A 26 2.47 23.22 -16.44
C PRO A 26 1.86 23.56 -15.07
N LEU A 27 1.43 22.54 -14.34
CA LEU A 27 1.04 22.62 -12.94
C LEU A 27 2.02 21.84 -12.09
N ALA A 28 2.79 22.54 -11.26
CA ALA A 28 3.68 21.94 -10.29
C ALA A 28 2.92 21.51 -9.03
N PHE A 29 3.33 20.38 -8.46
CA PHE A 29 2.76 19.81 -7.24
C PHE A 29 3.83 19.06 -6.46
N SER A 30 3.65 18.98 -5.14
CA SER A 30 4.37 18.03 -4.29
C SER A 30 3.51 16.81 -4.01
N TYR A 31 4.15 15.68 -3.73
CA TYR A 31 3.49 14.46 -3.31
C TYR A 31 4.22 13.81 -2.13
N LYS A 32 3.49 13.08 -1.30
CA LYS A 32 4.04 12.23 -0.25
C LYS A 32 3.12 11.06 0.07
N THR A 33 3.71 9.98 0.56
CA THR A 33 2.99 8.89 1.22
C THR A 33 2.84 9.16 2.72
N ILE A 34 1.77 8.66 3.32
CA ILE A 34 1.47 8.79 4.75
C ILE A 34 0.95 7.44 5.24
N ASP A 35 1.54 6.93 6.32
CA ASP A 35 1.15 5.68 6.96
C ASP A 35 -0.33 5.67 7.35
N ARG A 36 -0.95 4.49 7.31
CA ARG A 36 -2.24 4.23 7.96
C ARG A 36 -2.14 2.94 8.75
N THR A 37 -2.59 1.82 8.19
CA THR A 37 -2.30 0.50 8.76
C THR A 37 -0.97 0.00 8.22
N ALA A 38 -0.70 0.23 6.92
CA ALA A 38 0.62 0.02 6.35
C ALA A 38 1.60 1.10 6.82
N ILE A 39 2.80 0.65 7.16
CA ILE A 39 3.94 1.34 7.75
C ILE A 39 5.09 1.45 6.73
N ALA A 40 5.59 2.67 6.56
CA ALA A 40 6.75 2.89 5.70
C ALA A 40 8.01 2.19 6.22
N GLY A 41 8.66 1.43 5.35
CA GLY A 41 9.85 0.64 5.64
C GLY A 41 9.55 -0.82 5.96
N GLU A 42 8.30 -1.16 6.26
CA GLU A 42 7.81 -2.52 6.48
C GLU A 42 7.03 -2.96 5.24
N ASP A 43 5.90 -2.32 4.92
CA ASP A 43 4.99 -2.76 3.84
C ASP A 43 5.21 -2.00 2.54
N TYR A 44 5.78 -0.79 2.62
CA TYR A 44 6.07 0.03 1.45
C TYR A 44 7.23 1.01 1.69
N ILE A 45 7.86 1.50 0.62
CA ILE A 45 8.90 2.53 0.72
C ILE A 45 8.27 3.92 0.66
N ALA A 46 8.49 4.71 1.72
CA ALA A 46 8.08 6.11 1.77
C ALA A 46 8.54 6.85 0.51
N THR A 47 7.57 7.43 -0.20
CA THR A 47 7.79 8.08 -1.49
C THR A 47 7.28 9.51 -1.42
N SER A 48 8.17 10.47 -1.64
CA SER A 48 7.84 11.90 -1.65
C SER A 48 8.69 12.65 -2.66
N GLY A 49 8.19 13.80 -3.12
CA GLY A 49 8.92 14.65 -4.03
C GLY A 49 8.05 15.74 -4.63
N GLU A 50 8.58 16.37 -5.67
CA GLU A 50 7.87 17.35 -6.49
C GLU A 50 7.82 16.85 -7.93
N SER A 51 6.74 17.18 -8.63
CA SER A 51 6.61 16.90 -10.05
C SER A 51 5.70 17.93 -10.71
N SER A 52 5.48 17.77 -12.00
CA SER A 52 4.57 18.62 -12.76
C SER A 52 3.72 17.79 -13.71
N VAL A 53 2.54 18.30 -14.02
CA VAL A 53 1.65 17.75 -15.04
C VAL A 53 1.10 18.91 -15.88
N THR A 54 0.96 18.71 -17.18
CA THR A 54 0.32 19.72 -18.05
C THR A 54 -1.20 19.61 -17.91
N THR A 55 -1.85 20.70 -17.54
CA THR A 55 -3.31 20.74 -17.37
C THR A 55 -4.04 20.43 -18.68
N GLY A 56 -5.09 19.62 -18.61
CA GLY A 56 -5.97 19.31 -19.75
C GLY A 56 -5.39 18.36 -20.81
N SER A 57 -4.08 18.08 -20.82
CA SER A 57 -3.45 17.26 -21.86
C SER A 57 -2.39 16.28 -21.37
N GLY A 58 -2.04 16.28 -20.08
CA GLY A 58 -0.96 15.48 -19.53
C GLY A 58 -1.39 14.55 -18.39
N THR A 59 -0.62 13.48 -18.23
CA THR A 59 -0.61 12.63 -17.03
C THR A 59 0.82 12.45 -16.55
N THR A 60 0.97 12.32 -15.24
CA THR A 60 2.25 12.00 -14.61
C THR A 60 2.05 10.80 -13.70
N THR A 61 2.87 9.76 -13.87
CA THR A 61 2.81 8.57 -13.03
C THR A 61 3.86 8.67 -11.93
N ILE A 62 3.42 8.53 -10.68
CA ILE A 62 4.28 8.38 -9.51
C ILE A 62 4.17 6.93 -9.03
N SER A 63 5.31 6.27 -8.86
CA SER A 63 5.37 4.87 -8.44
C SER A 63 5.82 4.77 -6.99
N VAL A 64 5.07 4.03 -6.19
CA VAL A 64 5.40 3.69 -4.80
C VAL A 64 5.83 2.23 -4.75
N PRO A 65 7.05 1.90 -4.29
CA PRO A 65 7.47 0.52 -4.10
C PRO A 65 6.73 -0.09 -2.91
N ILE A 66 6.05 -1.22 -3.14
CA ILE A 66 5.45 -2.09 -2.13
C ILE A 66 6.44 -3.21 -1.84
N ILE A 67 6.71 -3.44 -0.57
CA ILE A 67 7.66 -4.45 -0.09
C ILE A 67 6.90 -5.77 0.02
N GLY A 68 7.49 -6.84 -0.49
CA GLY A 68 6.95 -8.18 -0.34
C GLY A 68 7.69 -8.97 0.74
N ASP A 69 6.96 -9.71 1.55
CA ASP A 69 7.48 -10.65 2.54
C ASP A 69 6.56 -11.86 2.71
N THR A 70 6.81 -12.70 3.72
CA THR A 70 6.06 -13.96 3.94
C THR A 70 5.33 -13.98 5.29
N LEU A 71 5.15 -12.83 5.93
CA LEU A 71 4.50 -12.70 7.22
C LEU A 71 2.99 -12.61 7.00
N PRO A 72 2.18 -13.49 7.64
CA PRO A 72 0.74 -13.40 7.49
C PRO A 72 0.18 -12.18 8.24
N GLU A 73 -0.34 -11.24 7.48
CA GLU A 73 -0.88 -9.96 7.94
C GLU A 73 -2.35 -9.77 7.50
N ALA A 74 -2.95 -8.66 7.91
CA ALA A 74 -4.23 -8.23 7.36
C ALA A 74 -4.00 -7.40 6.10
N ASP A 75 -5.03 -7.21 5.27
CA ASP A 75 -4.95 -6.21 4.20
C ASP A 75 -4.74 -4.81 4.79
N GLU A 76 -3.80 -4.09 4.22
CA GLU A 76 -3.35 -2.82 4.77
C GLU A 76 -3.48 -1.66 3.79
N THR A 77 -3.39 -0.43 4.32
CA THR A 77 -3.55 0.78 3.53
C THR A 77 -2.53 1.85 3.92
N PHE A 78 -2.19 2.69 2.95
CA PHE A 78 -1.49 3.96 3.15
C PHE A 78 -2.16 5.06 2.31
N THR A 79 -1.84 6.32 2.57
CA THR A 79 -2.35 7.46 1.81
C THR A 79 -1.29 8.01 0.87
N PHE A 80 -1.61 8.18 -0.41
CA PHE A 80 -0.87 9.00 -1.36
C PHE A 80 -1.51 10.39 -1.42
N GLN A 81 -0.78 11.41 -0.98
CA GLN A 81 -1.25 12.79 -0.94
C GLN A 81 -0.50 13.64 -1.98
N VAL A 82 -1.24 14.46 -2.72
CA VAL A 82 -0.72 15.46 -3.67
C VAL A 82 -1.15 16.84 -3.20
N THR A 83 -0.24 17.82 -3.24
CA THR A 83 -0.50 19.24 -2.98
C THR A 83 -0.10 20.07 -4.19
N ALA A 84 -1.06 20.67 -4.89
CA ALA A 84 -0.79 21.52 -6.04
C ALA A 84 -0.44 22.95 -5.62
N PHE A 85 0.65 23.52 -6.15
CA PHE A 85 1.15 24.83 -5.71
C PHE A 85 0.27 25.99 -6.15
N ALA A 86 -0.29 25.92 -7.36
CA ALA A 86 -1.02 27.05 -7.95
C ALA A 86 -2.34 27.38 -7.21
N ARG A 87 -2.82 26.52 -6.30
CA ARG A 87 -4.07 26.71 -5.55
C ARG A 87 -4.05 26.12 -4.13
N TYR A 88 -2.91 25.61 -3.66
CA TYR A 88 -2.78 24.85 -2.41
C TYR A 88 -3.86 23.76 -2.26
N SER A 89 -4.30 23.17 -3.36
CA SER A 89 -5.32 22.12 -3.32
C SER A 89 -4.66 20.80 -2.93
N VAL A 90 -5.22 20.14 -1.93
CA VAL A 90 -4.78 18.82 -1.47
C VAL A 90 -5.73 17.75 -2.03
N VAL A 91 -5.15 16.70 -2.62
CA VAL A 91 -5.88 15.52 -3.11
C VAL A 91 -5.25 14.29 -2.49
N GLU A 92 -6.07 13.36 -2.02
CA GLU A 92 -5.62 12.11 -1.42
C GLU A 92 -6.18 10.91 -2.17
N LYS A 93 -5.38 9.85 -2.22
CA LYS A 93 -5.77 8.55 -2.74
C LYS A 93 -5.28 7.46 -1.79
N THR A 94 -6.14 6.50 -1.48
CA THR A 94 -5.74 5.32 -0.71
C THR A 94 -4.99 4.34 -1.61
N GLY A 95 -3.81 3.90 -1.18
CA GLY A 95 -3.16 2.68 -1.64
C GLY A 95 -3.57 1.52 -0.72
N THR A 96 -3.88 0.37 -1.31
CA THR A 96 -4.23 -0.85 -0.57
C THR A 96 -3.22 -1.93 -0.93
N ILE A 97 -2.58 -2.50 0.09
CA ILE A 97 -1.69 -3.64 0.04
C ILE A 97 -2.51 -4.85 0.48
N VAL A 98 -2.54 -5.88 -0.36
CA VAL A 98 -3.34 -7.09 -0.13
C VAL A 98 -2.38 -8.19 0.26
N ASN A 99 -2.56 -8.75 1.44
CA ASN A 99 -1.72 -9.83 1.96
C ASN A 99 -2.07 -11.14 1.24
N ASP A 100 -1.07 -11.80 0.66
CA ASP A 100 -1.20 -13.14 0.06
C ASP A 100 -0.63 -14.27 0.91
N ASP A 101 -0.11 -13.97 2.09
CA ASP A 101 0.44 -14.96 3.01
C ASP A 101 -0.60 -15.62 3.91
N THR A 102 -0.28 -16.86 4.30
CA THR A 102 -1.18 -17.69 5.11
C THR A 102 -0.54 -18.08 6.45
N PRO A 103 -1.31 -18.04 7.55
CA PRO A 103 -0.80 -18.46 8.84
C PRO A 103 -0.38 -19.93 8.81
N PRO A 104 0.72 -20.30 9.49
CA PRO A 104 1.12 -21.70 9.59
C PRO A 104 0.00 -22.54 10.21
N PRO A 105 -0.11 -23.83 9.86
CA PRO A 105 -1.18 -24.68 10.36
C PRO A 105 -1.10 -24.74 11.89
N THR A 106 -2.18 -24.36 12.57
CA THR A 106 -2.28 -24.56 14.02
C THR A 106 -2.31 -26.05 14.29
N SER A 107 -1.26 -26.59 14.92
CA SER A 107 -1.31 -27.94 15.45
C SER A 107 -2.42 -27.99 16.50
N THR A 108 -3.54 -28.62 16.19
CA THR A 108 -4.50 -29.01 17.22
C THR A 108 -3.73 -29.87 18.23
N PRO A 109 -3.79 -29.59 19.55
CA PRO A 109 -3.27 -30.54 20.51
C PRO A 109 -4.04 -31.83 20.29
N VAL A 110 -3.36 -32.86 19.78
CA VAL A 110 -3.86 -34.23 19.75
C VAL A 110 -4.32 -34.50 21.17
N GLY A 111 -5.64 -34.67 21.33
CA GLY A 111 -6.25 -34.94 22.61
C GLY A 111 -5.46 -36.02 23.31
N ALA A 112 -5.06 -35.73 24.55
CA ALA A 112 -4.38 -36.68 25.42
C ALA A 112 -5.08 -38.04 25.27
N ALA A 113 -4.33 -39.04 24.78
CA ALA A 113 -4.78 -40.41 24.85
C ALA A 113 -5.13 -40.67 26.32
N THR A 114 -6.39 -40.92 26.61
CA THR A 114 -6.84 -41.38 27.92
C THR A 114 -5.94 -42.57 28.30
N PRO A 115 -5.20 -42.54 29.42
CA PRO A 115 -4.47 -43.72 29.84
C PRO A 115 -5.51 -44.82 30.11
N THR A 116 -5.51 -45.86 29.29
CA THR A 116 -6.30 -47.07 29.52
C THR A 116 -5.83 -47.66 30.84
N SER A 117 -6.57 -47.39 31.92
CA SER A 117 -6.40 -48.11 33.18
C SER A 117 -6.72 -49.58 32.94
N THR A 118 -5.71 -50.44 33.03
CA THR A 118 -5.88 -51.89 33.08
C THR A 118 -6.45 -52.26 34.46
N PRO A 119 -7.67 -52.82 34.59
CA PRO A 119 -8.05 -53.45 35.85
C PRO A 119 -7.29 -54.77 36.00
N THR A 120 -6.61 -54.89 37.14
CA THR A 120 -5.95 -56.12 37.62
C THR A 120 -6.97 -56.98 38.37
N ALA A 121 -6.82 -58.30 38.19
CA ALA A 121 -7.46 -59.45 38.86
C ALA A 121 -8.86 -59.84 38.38
#